data_AF-A0A7S3WVQ9-F1
#
_entry.id   AF-A0A7S3WVQ9-F1
#
_cell.length_a   1.000
_cell.length_b   1.000
_cell.length_c   1.000
_cell.angle_alpha   90.00
_cell.angle_beta   90.00
_cell.angle_gamma   90.00
#
_symmetry.space_group_name_H-M   'P 1'
#
loop_
_entity.id
_entity.type
_entity.pdbx_description
1 polymer ?
#
loop_
_entity_poly.entity_id
_entity_poly.type
_entity_poly.pdbx_seq_one_letter_code
_entity_poly.pdbx_strand_id
1 'polypeptide(L)'
;SSNSFVAAVFQPASCARGATWLMCEAPLSSAFVAEAVASASSQRNVDKGGSGAAASSAAPDVEQESAYLLNDGRVGMALIGGSITLLALIDAALVAWLPSAACVRLGAVESNAVLLAFTVQTGSALEQLTRRPLPSMRWTSRCIVAVKLCAAATNLALYLLPTPFVVDAVTGRPNCMLRWGEWVVLAGLMTFVVDATDATRLRTPLITATSQALSTLCGLLLPLAGGGAAWAVTLVASFLLFSCIVLRLFEREARLRALSEQCKADSYQLAKARLAASLMRQCVGCWSLLVAVWCGDALARLLGVASEVDVGFVADAAIDVLAKQLYASAIEEGATAAPLLHGLERGREAAERMDFVWRGAADVIVVSRRVRDGSLSSTASPSVANLLQRHEAGRWVAGRQHGEPGELERHLWSGGAPPLPTHADELEFTRLVEAAWWHSRFTCRIVRGGGGGGGGGGG
;
A
#
# COMPACT_ATOMS: atom_id res chain seq x y z
N SER A 1 38.99 29.53 -34.70
CA SER A 1 39.09 29.94 -33.28
C SER A 1 38.15 29.03 -32.48
N SER A 2 38.52 27.83 -32.05
CA SER A 2 39.62 27.42 -31.16
C SER A 2 39.53 28.04 -29.75
N ASN A 3 39.19 27.17 -28.79
CA ASN A 3 39.47 27.20 -27.33
C ASN A 3 38.56 28.10 -26.46
N SER A 4 38.04 27.69 -25.28
CA SER A 4 38.20 26.45 -24.49
C SER A 4 37.32 26.47 -23.21
N PHE A 5 36.78 25.30 -22.84
CA PHE A 5 36.62 24.67 -21.49
C PHE A 5 36.39 25.51 -20.22
N VAL A 6 35.34 25.17 -19.45
CA VAL A 6 35.44 24.59 -18.08
C VAL A 6 34.25 23.66 -17.82
N ALA A 7 34.54 22.37 -17.58
CA ALA A 7 33.60 21.38 -17.06
C ALA A 7 33.74 21.33 -15.54
N ALA A 8 32.65 21.57 -14.80
CA ALA A 8 32.60 21.37 -13.36
C ALA A 8 31.92 20.02 -13.06
N VAL A 9 32.74 19.07 -12.65
CA VAL A 9 32.37 17.79 -12.05
C VAL A 9 31.96 18.07 -10.60
N PHE A 10 30.73 17.72 -10.21
CA PHE A 10 30.35 17.62 -8.80
C PHE A 10 30.02 16.17 -8.46
N GLN A 11 30.85 15.60 -7.58
CA GLN A 11 30.64 14.30 -6.92
C GLN A 11 29.51 14.39 -5.88
N PRO A 12 28.85 13.26 -5.55
CA PRO A 12 27.69 13.22 -4.67
C PRO A 12 28.12 13.22 -3.20
N ALA A 13 27.56 14.14 -2.41
CA ALA A 13 27.64 14.11 -0.96
C ALA A 13 26.34 13.53 -0.38
N SER A 14 26.52 12.47 0.40
CA SER A 14 25.55 11.79 1.25
C SER A 14 25.03 12.64 2.42
N CYS A 15 23.85 12.28 2.91
CA CYS A 15 23.22 12.61 4.21
C CYS A 15 22.48 13.96 4.35
N ALA A 16 21.14 13.91 4.31
CA ALA A 16 20.30 14.37 5.43
C ALA A 16 18.89 13.78 5.33
N ARG A 17 18.44 13.18 6.44
CA ARG A 17 17.11 12.61 6.66
C ARG A 17 16.13 13.72 7.06
N GLY A 18 14.86 13.55 6.71
CA GLY A 18 13.73 14.14 7.45
C GLY A 18 13.25 15.50 6.97
N ALA A 19 12.39 15.53 5.95
CA ALA A 19 11.47 16.64 5.72
C ALA A 19 10.14 16.32 6.40
N THR A 20 10.03 16.70 7.67
CA THR A 20 8.78 16.68 8.44
C THR A 20 7.98 17.92 8.06
N TRP A 21 6.88 17.76 7.32
CA TRP A 21 5.96 18.86 7.05
C TRP A 21 5.09 19.10 8.28
N LEU A 22 5.43 20.15 9.05
CA LEU A 22 4.60 20.74 10.09
C LEU A 22 3.46 21.52 9.42
N MET A 23 2.24 20.97 9.42
CA MET A 23 1.04 21.79 9.26
C MET A 23 0.56 22.22 10.65
N CYS A 24 0.54 23.54 10.86
CA CYS A 24 0.02 24.18 12.05
C CYS A 24 -1.46 23.83 12.26
N GLU A 25 -1.78 23.36 13.47
CA GLU A 25 -3.15 23.26 13.97
C GLU A 25 -3.75 24.66 14.11
N ALA A 26 -4.88 24.90 13.45
CA ALA A 26 -5.79 25.99 13.80
C ALA A 26 -6.97 25.39 14.57
N PRO A 27 -7.35 25.91 15.75
CA PRO A 27 -8.53 25.46 16.46
C PRO A 27 -9.75 26.15 15.85
N LEU A 28 -10.85 25.44 15.64
CA LEU A 28 -12.23 25.88 15.96
C LEU A 28 -13.31 24.88 15.49
N SER A 29 -14.18 24.56 16.45
CA SER A 29 -15.57 24.08 16.36
C SER A 29 -15.87 22.76 15.60
N SER A 30 -15.35 21.64 16.09
CA SER A 30 -15.79 20.27 15.72
C SER A 30 -16.97 19.73 16.54
N ALA A 31 -17.48 20.49 17.52
CA ALA A 31 -18.51 20.02 18.45
C ALA A 31 -19.89 19.82 17.80
N PHE A 32 -20.25 20.62 16.78
CA PHE A 32 -21.62 20.61 16.24
C PHE A 32 -21.87 19.46 15.25
N VAL A 33 -20.84 18.92 14.60
CA VAL A 33 -20.96 17.82 13.63
C VAL A 33 -20.93 16.45 14.33
N ALA A 34 -20.23 16.33 15.46
CA ALA A 34 -20.19 15.10 16.25
C ALA A 34 -21.56 14.79 16.90
N GLU A 35 -22.31 15.81 17.32
CA GLU A 35 -23.60 15.64 18.00
C GLU A 35 -24.73 15.23 17.03
N ALA A 36 -24.69 15.69 15.78
CA ALA A 36 -25.64 15.27 14.73
C ALA A 36 -25.45 13.80 14.31
N VAL A 37 -24.22 13.29 14.32
CA VAL A 37 -23.90 11.89 13.99
C VAL A 37 -24.24 10.96 15.17
N ALA A 38 -24.09 11.42 16.41
CA ALA A 38 -24.49 10.67 17.60
C ALA A 38 -26.02 10.53 17.72
N SER A 39 -26.78 11.60 17.42
CA SER A 39 -28.25 11.61 17.47
C SER A 39 -28.89 10.61 16.49
N ALA A 40 -28.35 10.51 15.26
CA ALA A 40 -28.83 9.55 14.25
C ALA A 40 -28.52 8.08 14.60
N SER A 41 -27.53 7.82 15.46
CA SER A 41 -27.17 6.47 15.91
C SER A 41 -27.98 5.97 17.10
N SER A 42 -28.48 6.89 17.95
CA SER A 42 -29.25 6.53 19.15
C SER A 42 -30.71 6.18 18.87
N GLN A 43 -31.28 6.61 17.75
CA GLN A 43 -32.67 6.29 17.37
C GLN A 43 -32.86 4.91 16.73
N ARG A 44 -31.78 4.14 16.50
CA ARG A 44 -31.87 2.80 15.87
C ARG A 44 -31.85 1.61 16.84
N ASN A 45 -31.69 1.84 18.15
CA ASN A 45 -31.48 0.76 19.14
C ASN A 45 -32.57 0.61 20.20
N VAL A 46 -33.71 1.31 20.08
CA VAL A 46 -34.87 1.10 20.96
C VAL A 46 -35.96 0.43 20.13
N ASP A 47 -35.81 -0.87 19.89
CA ASP A 47 -36.91 -1.82 19.65
C ASP A 47 -36.31 -3.20 19.30
N LYS A 48 -35.89 -3.94 20.33
CA LYS A 48 -35.80 -5.41 20.35
C LYS A 48 -35.38 -5.89 21.74
N GLY A 49 -36.34 -5.86 22.67
CA GLY A 49 -36.28 -6.69 23.87
C GLY A 49 -36.80 -8.09 23.52
N GLY A 50 -36.01 -9.13 23.78
CA GLY A 50 -36.44 -10.52 23.61
C GLY A 50 -35.31 -11.54 23.58
N SER A 51 -34.92 -11.99 24.77
CA SER A 51 -34.33 -13.29 25.15
C SER A 51 -33.83 -14.24 24.04
N GLY A 52 -32.59 -14.70 24.17
CA GLY A 52 -32.13 -15.93 23.52
C GLY A 52 -30.63 -15.93 23.24
N ALA A 53 -29.86 -16.55 24.13
CA ALA A 53 -28.47 -16.92 23.86
C ALA A 53 -28.40 -17.86 22.66
N ALA A 54 -27.85 -17.37 21.54
CA ALA A 54 -27.37 -18.20 20.45
C ALA A 54 -26.18 -17.48 19.80
N ALA A 55 -25.03 -18.15 19.83
CA ALA A 55 -23.79 -17.73 19.21
C ALA A 55 -24.00 -17.39 17.73
N SER A 56 -23.67 -16.15 17.33
CA SER A 56 -23.61 -15.79 15.91
C SER A 56 -22.27 -16.23 15.32
N SER A 57 -22.20 -17.46 14.84
CA SER A 57 -21.13 -17.97 13.97
C SER A 57 -21.40 -17.63 12.50
N ALA A 58 -21.71 -16.38 12.18
CA ALA A 58 -22.01 -15.95 10.80
C ALA A 58 -21.37 -14.59 10.50
N ALA A 59 -20.13 -14.61 10.00
CA ALA A 59 -19.51 -13.58 9.13
C ALA A 59 -18.06 -13.86 8.61
N PRO A 60 -17.42 -15.05 8.66
CA PRO A 60 -16.05 -15.17 8.13
C PRO A 60 -15.96 -15.29 6.60
N ASP A 61 -16.98 -15.82 5.91
CA ASP A 61 -16.83 -16.20 4.48
C ASP A 61 -16.77 -15.00 3.51
N VAL A 62 -17.59 -13.96 3.71
CA VAL A 62 -17.66 -12.81 2.77
C VAL A 62 -16.42 -11.92 2.85
N GLU A 63 -15.81 -11.81 4.03
CA GLU A 63 -14.60 -10.99 4.23
C GLU A 63 -13.36 -11.69 3.68
N GLN A 64 -13.30 -13.02 3.77
CA GLN A 64 -12.20 -13.82 3.23
C GLN A 64 -12.27 -13.91 1.70
N GLU A 65 -13.47 -13.99 1.12
CA GLU A 65 -13.69 -13.96 -0.34
C GLU A 65 -13.31 -12.60 -0.96
N SER A 66 -13.66 -11.49 -0.28
CA SER A 66 -13.33 -10.13 -0.73
C SER A 66 -11.82 -9.85 -0.73
N ALA A 67 -11.09 -10.36 0.27
CA ALA A 67 -9.63 -10.27 0.32
C ALA A 67 -8.94 -11.14 -0.76
N TYR A 68 -9.61 -12.20 -1.22
CA TYR A 68 -9.14 -13.04 -2.32
C TYR A 68 -9.32 -12.34 -3.68
N LEU A 69 -10.46 -11.69 -3.90
CA LEU A 69 -10.76 -10.97 -5.14
C LEU A 69 -9.80 -9.80 -5.40
N LEU A 70 -9.37 -9.09 -4.36
CA LEU A 70 -8.39 -8.00 -4.46
C LEU A 70 -6.97 -8.49 -4.80
N ASN A 71 -6.68 -9.78 -4.57
CA ASN A 71 -5.41 -10.41 -4.93
C ASN A 71 -5.50 -11.21 -6.24
N ASP A 72 -6.68 -11.30 -6.85
CA ASP A 72 -6.87 -12.00 -8.11
C ASP A 72 -6.36 -11.14 -9.27
N GLY A 73 -5.32 -11.63 -9.95
CA GLY A 73 -4.77 -10.99 -11.13
C GLY A 73 -5.78 -10.80 -12.26
N ARG A 74 -6.87 -11.58 -12.31
CA ARG A 74 -7.96 -11.42 -13.29
C ARG A 74 -8.73 -10.13 -13.08
N VAL A 75 -9.01 -9.76 -11.83
CA VAL A 75 -9.71 -8.52 -11.49
C VAL A 75 -8.87 -7.32 -11.91
N GLY A 76 -7.56 -7.34 -11.60
CA GLY A 76 -6.65 -6.29 -12.02
C GLY A 76 -6.53 -6.15 -13.54
N MET A 77 -6.47 -7.26 -14.28
CA MET A 77 -6.45 -7.22 -15.76
C MET A 77 -7.76 -6.69 -16.34
N ALA A 78 -8.90 -7.07 -15.77
CA ALA A 78 -10.22 -6.56 -16.19
C ALA A 78 -10.35 -5.05 -15.91
N LEU A 79 -9.85 -4.57 -14.78
CA LEU A 79 -9.81 -3.14 -14.45
C LEU A 79 -8.94 -2.37 -15.45
N ILE A 80 -7.73 -2.84 -15.73
CA ILE A 80 -6.83 -2.19 -16.70
C ILE A 80 -7.45 -2.17 -18.10
N GLY A 81 -7.90 -3.32 -18.58
CA GLY A 81 -8.51 -3.45 -19.91
C GLY A 81 -9.78 -2.61 -20.04
N GLY A 82 -10.62 -2.60 -19.00
CA GLY A 82 -11.82 -1.79 -18.91
C GLY A 82 -11.51 -0.29 -18.92
N SER A 83 -10.52 0.16 -18.16
CA SER A 83 -10.08 1.56 -18.16
C SER A 83 -9.54 2.01 -19.52
N ILE A 84 -8.66 1.22 -20.16
CA ILE A 84 -8.13 1.55 -21.49
C ILE A 84 -9.25 1.62 -22.53
N THR A 85 -10.19 0.66 -22.48
CA THR A 85 -11.33 0.63 -23.39
C THR A 85 -12.23 1.84 -23.17
N LEU A 86 -12.54 2.17 -21.92
CA LEU A 86 -13.37 3.32 -21.58
C LEU A 86 -12.73 4.63 -22.03
N LEU A 87 -11.42 4.78 -21.86
CA LEU A 87 -10.69 5.96 -22.34
C LEU A 87 -10.80 6.10 -23.85
N ALA A 88 -10.52 5.02 -24.60
CA ALA A 88 -10.62 5.03 -26.05
C ALA A 88 -12.05 5.35 -26.54
N LEU A 89 -13.08 4.87 -25.83
CA LEU A 89 -14.47 5.18 -26.14
C LEU A 89 -14.82 6.65 -25.85
N ILE A 90 -14.36 7.20 -24.74
CA ILE A 90 -14.57 8.61 -24.39
C ILE A 90 -13.86 9.50 -25.43
N ASP A 91 -12.59 9.21 -25.74
CA ASP A 91 -11.83 9.98 -26.73
C ASP A 91 -12.48 9.93 -28.11
N ALA A 92 -12.91 8.75 -28.56
CA ALA A 92 -13.64 8.59 -29.81
C ALA A 92 -14.97 9.37 -29.82
N ALA A 93 -15.72 9.35 -28.71
CA ALA A 93 -16.95 10.11 -28.58
C ALA A 93 -16.70 11.63 -28.61
N LEU A 94 -15.68 12.12 -27.91
CA LEU A 94 -15.29 13.53 -27.90
C LEU A 94 -14.89 14.02 -29.29
N VAL A 95 -14.08 13.24 -30.02
CA VAL A 95 -13.67 13.56 -31.39
C VAL A 95 -14.84 13.50 -32.37
N ALA A 96 -15.79 12.58 -32.18
CA ALA A 96 -16.95 12.44 -33.06
C ALA A 96 -18.03 13.51 -32.82
N TRP A 97 -18.23 13.92 -31.56
CA TRP A 97 -19.32 14.82 -31.18
C TRP A 97 -18.95 16.29 -31.24
N LEU A 98 -17.67 16.63 -31.07
CA LEU A 98 -17.23 18.01 -31.12
C LEU A 98 -16.94 18.42 -32.57
N PRO A 99 -17.38 19.60 -33.02
CA PRO A 99 -17.12 20.08 -34.36
C PRO A 99 -15.61 20.22 -34.57
N SER A 100 -15.12 19.94 -35.78
CA SER A 100 -13.69 20.06 -36.11
C SER A 100 -13.12 21.47 -35.86
N ALA A 101 -13.96 22.50 -35.91
CA ALA A 101 -13.60 23.88 -35.57
C ALA A 101 -13.23 24.06 -34.08
N ALA A 102 -13.63 23.15 -33.20
CA ALA A 102 -13.22 23.12 -31.79
C ALA A 102 -11.82 22.53 -31.60
N CYS A 103 -11.22 21.93 -32.64
CA CYS A 103 -9.88 21.37 -32.55
C CYS A 103 -8.82 22.46 -32.73
N VAL A 104 -8.10 22.76 -31.67
CA VAL A 104 -7.09 23.83 -31.61
C VAL A 104 -5.71 23.23 -31.39
N ARG A 105 -4.68 23.84 -31.99
CA ARG A 105 -3.28 23.52 -31.65
C ARG A 105 -2.86 24.33 -30.44
N LEU A 106 -2.17 23.66 -29.52
CA LEU A 106 -1.58 24.31 -28.35
C LEU A 106 -0.56 25.39 -28.75
N GLY A 107 -0.46 26.43 -27.93
CA GLY A 107 0.60 27.42 -28.00
C GLY A 107 1.95 26.81 -27.61
N ALA A 108 3.05 27.53 -27.88
CA ALA A 108 4.39 27.00 -27.67
C ALA A 108 4.66 26.61 -26.19
N VAL A 109 4.12 27.37 -25.24
CA VAL A 109 4.32 27.12 -23.81
C VAL A 109 3.54 25.87 -23.37
N GLU A 110 2.27 25.77 -23.77
CA GLU A 110 1.40 24.64 -23.49
C GLU A 110 1.92 23.36 -24.16
N SER A 111 2.39 23.45 -25.41
CA SER A 111 3.05 22.35 -26.14
C SER A 111 4.30 21.86 -25.41
N ASN A 112 5.13 22.76 -24.89
CA ASN A 112 6.31 22.38 -24.12
C ASN A 112 5.93 21.69 -22.80
N ALA A 113 4.86 22.15 -22.13
CA ALA A 113 4.37 21.53 -20.90
C ALA A 113 3.89 20.09 -21.14
N VAL A 114 3.13 19.83 -22.22
CA VAL A 114 2.67 18.47 -22.54
C VAL A 114 3.81 17.57 -23.03
N LEU A 115 4.79 18.12 -23.76
CA LEU A 115 5.97 17.37 -24.18
C LEU A 115 6.80 16.94 -22.96
N LEU A 116 7.01 17.84 -22.00
CA LEU A 116 7.66 17.51 -20.74
C LEU A 116 6.88 16.43 -19.97
N ALA A 117 5.55 16.58 -19.87
CA ALA A 117 4.70 15.58 -19.22
C ALA A 117 4.81 14.20 -19.88
N PHE A 118 4.76 14.14 -21.21
CA PHE A 118 4.96 12.93 -22.00
C PHE A 118 6.30 12.26 -21.72
N THR A 119 7.40 13.03 -21.74
CA THR A 119 8.75 12.48 -21.53
C THR A 119 8.92 11.93 -20.12
N VAL A 120 8.44 12.64 -19.09
CA VAL A 120 8.52 12.20 -17.69
C VAL A 120 7.67 10.94 -17.47
N GLN A 121 6.43 10.91 -17.98
CA GLN A 121 5.54 9.76 -17.83
C GLN A 121 6.07 8.53 -18.57
N THR A 122 6.61 8.71 -19.78
CA THR A 122 7.22 7.63 -20.57
C THR A 122 8.47 7.07 -19.89
N GLY A 123 9.40 7.94 -19.48
CA GLY A 123 10.62 7.53 -18.76
C GLY A 123 10.29 6.76 -17.48
N SER A 124 9.34 7.28 -16.70
CA SER A 124 8.86 6.64 -15.47
C SER A 124 8.11 5.32 -15.72
N ALA A 125 7.41 5.17 -16.84
CA ALA A 125 6.79 3.90 -17.24
C ALA A 125 7.84 2.86 -17.66
N LEU A 126 8.85 3.28 -18.42
CA LEU A 126 9.96 2.43 -18.84
C LEU A 126 10.76 1.93 -17.63
N GLU A 127 11.09 2.83 -16.70
CA GLU A 127 11.74 2.45 -15.43
C GLU A 127 10.90 1.38 -14.71
N GLN A 128 9.58 1.58 -14.63
CA GLN A 128 8.70 0.62 -13.97
C GLN A 128 8.68 -0.75 -14.63
N LEU A 129 8.73 -0.81 -15.95
CA LEU A 129 8.78 -2.07 -16.70
C LEU A 129 10.06 -2.86 -16.45
N THR A 130 11.16 -2.19 -16.08
CA THR A 130 12.42 -2.88 -15.72
C THR A 130 12.39 -3.51 -14.33
N ARG A 131 11.49 -3.04 -13.45
CA ARG A 131 11.36 -3.55 -12.09
C ARG A 131 10.63 -4.90 -12.07
N ARG A 132 11.05 -5.80 -11.17
CA ARG A 132 10.41 -7.10 -10.97
C ARG A 132 9.49 -7.04 -9.74
N PRO A 133 8.17 -6.82 -9.90
CA PRO A 133 7.27 -6.76 -8.76
C PRO A 133 7.11 -8.14 -8.12
N LEU A 134 6.88 -8.14 -6.81
CA LEU A 134 6.51 -9.35 -6.08
C LEU A 134 5.22 -9.95 -6.65
N PRO A 135 5.04 -11.29 -6.62
CA PRO A 135 3.88 -11.96 -7.22
C PRO A 135 2.53 -11.40 -6.77
N SER A 136 2.40 -11.06 -5.49
CA SER A 136 1.19 -10.47 -4.88
C SER A 136 0.85 -9.07 -5.40
N MET A 137 1.76 -8.42 -6.12
CA MET A 137 1.67 -6.99 -6.48
C MET A 137 1.77 -6.72 -7.97
N ARG A 138 1.78 -7.80 -8.76
CA ARG A 138 1.86 -7.73 -10.22
C ARG A 138 0.73 -6.91 -10.82
N TRP A 139 -0.49 -7.05 -10.29
CA TRP A 139 -1.63 -6.33 -10.83
C TRP A 139 -1.56 -4.83 -10.52
N THR A 140 -1.24 -4.45 -9.29
CA THR A 140 -1.08 -3.05 -8.88
C THR A 140 0.05 -2.37 -9.67
N SER A 141 1.17 -3.06 -9.84
CA SER A 141 2.28 -2.59 -10.67
C SER A 141 1.87 -2.38 -12.13
N ARG A 142 1.05 -3.28 -12.68
CA ARG A 142 0.52 -3.13 -14.05
C ARG A 142 -0.47 -1.96 -14.15
N CYS A 143 -1.28 -1.72 -13.11
CA CYS A 143 -2.17 -0.54 -13.07
C CYS A 143 -1.35 0.75 -13.10
N ILE A 144 -0.26 0.85 -12.33
CA ILE A 144 0.65 2.02 -12.37
C ILE A 144 1.20 2.24 -13.77
N VAL A 145 1.69 1.18 -14.42
CA VAL A 145 2.20 1.27 -15.79
C VAL A 145 1.09 1.72 -16.74
N ALA A 146 -0.11 1.14 -16.64
CA ALA A 146 -1.25 1.51 -17.48
C ALA A 146 -1.63 3.00 -17.30
N VAL A 147 -1.71 3.50 -16.06
CA VAL A 147 -1.96 4.92 -15.77
C VAL A 147 -0.92 5.81 -16.44
N LYS A 148 0.37 5.48 -16.31
CA LYS A 148 1.46 6.26 -16.92
C LYS A 148 1.41 6.22 -18.46
N LEU A 149 1.12 5.06 -19.04
CA LEU A 149 1.04 4.89 -20.50
C LEU A 149 -0.18 5.59 -21.10
N CYS A 150 -1.35 5.52 -20.45
CA CYS A 150 -2.53 6.27 -20.88
C CYS A 150 -2.25 7.77 -20.86
N ALA A 151 -1.68 8.28 -19.76
CA ALA A 151 -1.34 9.70 -19.66
C ALA A 151 -0.28 10.14 -20.68
N ALA A 152 0.74 9.29 -20.92
CA ALA A 152 1.74 9.56 -21.94
C ALA A 152 1.09 9.60 -23.34
N ALA A 153 0.18 8.68 -23.64
CA ALA A 153 -0.55 8.65 -24.90
C ALA A 153 -1.40 9.92 -25.10
N THR A 154 -2.14 10.37 -24.08
CA THR A 154 -2.89 11.62 -24.14
C THR A 154 -1.97 12.82 -24.35
N ASN A 155 -0.89 12.94 -23.59
CA ASN A 155 0.06 14.06 -23.73
C ASN A 155 0.75 14.06 -25.11
N LEU A 156 1.03 12.89 -25.67
CA LEU A 156 1.54 12.76 -27.04
C LEU A 156 0.49 13.20 -28.07
N ALA A 157 -0.77 12.82 -27.89
CA ALA A 157 -1.86 13.26 -28.75
C ALA A 157 -2.05 14.79 -28.69
N LEU A 158 -2.02 15.37 -27.50
CA LEU A 158 -2.07 16.83 -27.27
C LEU A 158 -0.92 17.58 -27.94
N TYR A 159 0.25 16.96 -28.02
CA TYR A 159 1.43 17.54 -28.67
C TYR A 159 1.36 17.47 -30.20
N LEU A 160 0.96 16.32 -30.75
CA LEU A 160 1.03 16.05 -32.20
C LEU A 160 -0.19 16.52 -32.98
N LEU A 161 -1.38 16.47 -32.37
CA LEU A 161 -2.65 16.64 -33.07
C LEU A 161 -3.35 17.93 -32.64
N PRO A 162 -4.13 18.57 -33.52
CA PRO A 162 -5.16 19.52 -33.09
C PRO A 162 -6.14 18.79 -32.17
N THR A 163 -6.43 19.35 -31.00
CA THR A 163 -7.21 18.66 -29.98
C THR A 163 -8.46 19.46 -29.60
N PRO A 164 -9.57 18.78 -29.24
CA PRO A 164 -10.82 19.45 -28.96
C PRO A 164 -10.75 20.30 -27.68
N PHE A 165 -11.00 21.60 -27.84
CA PHE A 165 -11.18 22.56 -26.76
C PHE A 165 -12.59 23.11 -26.76
N VAL A 166 -13.19 23.21 -25.58
CA VAL A 166 -14.48 23.87 -25.38
C VAL A 166 -14.32 24.96 -24.34
N VAL A 167 -14.74 26.17 -24.68
CA VAL A 167 -14.74 27.29 -23.75
C VAL A 167 -16.01 27.22 -22.91
N ASP A 168 -15.85 27.19 -21.59
CA ASP A 168 -16.97 27.25 -20.65
C ASP A 168 -17.66 28.61 -20.79
N ALA A 169 -18.94 28.60 -21.15
CA ALA A 169 -19.72 29.81 -21.37
C ALA A 169 -19.94 30.64 -20.08
N VAL A 170 -19.84 30.03 -18.90
CA VAL A 170 -20.01 30.72 -17.62
C VAL A 170 -18.70 31.38 -17.17
N THR A 171 -17.60 30.64 -17.19
CA THR A 171 -16.31 31.10 -16.64
C THR A 171 -15.37 31.70 -17.69
N GLY A 172 -15.61 31.43 -18.97
CA GLY A 172 -14.68 31.76 -20.05
C GLY A 172 -13.42 30.88 -20.07
N ARG A 173 -13.35 29.83 -19.25
CA ARG A 173 -12.19 28.92 -19.20
C ARG A 173 -12.18 28.00 -20.42
N PRO A 174 -11.08 27.95 -21.20
CA PRO A 174 -10.88 26.91 -22.20
C PRO A 174 -10.62 25.57 -21.51
N ASN A 175 -11.31 24.53 -21.95
CA ASN A 175 -11.18 23.19 -21.39
C ASN A 175 -10.71 22.23 -22.47
N CYS A 176 -9.59 21.55 -22.20
CA CYS A 176 -9.07 20.50 -23.08
C CYS A 176 -9.86 19.21 -22.86
N MET A 177 -10.68 18.82 -23.83
CA MET A 177 -11.66 17.74 -23.64
C MET A 177 -10.99 16.37 -23.51
N LEU A 178 -9.92 16.11 -24.28
CA LEU A 178 -9.17 14.85 -24.17
C LEU A 178 -8.54 14.67 -22.78
N ARG A 179 -8.01 15.76 -22.19
CA ARG A 179 -7.47 15.72 -20.83
C ARG A 179 -8.55 15.40 -19.80
N TRP A 180 -9.71 16.03 -19.92
CA TRP A 180 -10.85 15.71 -19.07
C TRP A 180 -11.31 14.25 -19.24
N GLY A 181 -11.34 13.74 -20.48
CA GLY A 181 -11.67 12.35 -20.77
C GLY A 181 -10.72 11.35 -20.11
N GLU A 182 -9.42 11.63 -20.17
CA GLU A 182 -8.40 10.89 -19.43
C GLU A 182 -8.66 10.93 -17.92
N TRP A 183 -8.89 12.11 -17.35
CA TRP A 183 -9.10 12.28 -15.92
C TRP A 183 -10.33 11.53 -15.41
N VAL A 184 -11.43 11.44 -16.18
CA VAL A 184 -12.59 10.63 -15.82
C VAL A 184 -12.20 9.19 -15.50
N VAL A 185 -11.42 8.59 -16.38
CA VAL A 185 -11.01 7.19 -16.25
C VAL A 185 -9.96 7.01 -15.17
N LEU A 186 -8.92 7.85 -15.20
CA LEU A 186 -7.77 7.68 -14.31
C LEU A 186 -8.07 8.10 -12.87
N ALA A 187 -8.98 9.06 -12.64
CA ALA A 187 -9.43 9.40 -11.30
C ALA A 187 -10.09 8.21 -10.60
N GLY A 188 -10.97 7.49 -11.31
CA GLY A 188 -11.58 6.28 -10.82
C GLY A 188 -10.55 5.18 -10.55
N LEU A 189 -9.70 4.87 -11.54
CA LEU A 189 -8.71 3.79 -11.43
C LEU A 189 -7.71 4.03 -10.29
N MET A 190 -7.17 5.25 -10.19
CA MET A 190 -6.20 5.62 -9.15
C MET A 190 -6.86 5.66 -7.77
N THR A 191 -8.08 6.19 -7.65
CA THR A 191 -8.78 6.18 -6.36
C THR A 191 -9.08 4.75 -5.92
N PHE A 192 -9.52 3.89 -6.85
CA PHE A 192 -9.78 2.48 -6.58
C PHE A 192 -8.54 1.79 -6.03
N VAL A 193 -7.40 1.90 -6.73
CA VAL A 193 -6.17 1.19 -6.36
C VAL A 193 -5.63 1.66 -5.00
N VAL A 194 -5.70 2.96 -4.68
CA VAL A 194 -5.30 3.46 -3.36
C VAL A 194 -6.22 2.92 -2.28
N ASP A 195 -7.54 3.04 -2.47
CA ASP A 195 -8.48 2.62 -1.43
C ASP A 195 -8.53 1.09 -1.28
N ALA A 196 -8.20 0.34 -2.33
CA ALA A 196 -8.13 -1.11 -2.34
C ALA A 196 -6.91 -1.70 -1.61
N THR A 197 -5.86 -0.90 -1.34
CA THR A 197 -4.56 -1.39 -0.83
C THR A 197 -4.68 -2.21 0.48
N ASP A 198 -5.63 -1.85 1.34
CA ASP A 198 -5.89 -2.51 2.62
C ASP A 198 -7.40 -2.68 2.89
N ALA A 199 -8.21 -2.60 1.84
CA ALA A 199 -9.64 -2.85 1.94
C ALA A 199 -9.92 -4.34 2.20
N THR A 200 -10.86 -4.60 3.10
CA THR A 200 -11.40 -5.95 3.33
C THR A 200 -12.66 -6.20 2.52
N ARG A 201 -13.27 -5.16 1.94
CA ARG A 201 -14.51 -5.23 1.15
C ARG A 201 -14.38 -4.34 -0.09
N LEU A 202 -14.83 -4.85 -1.23
CA LEU A 202 -14.77 -4.14 -2.52
C LEU A 202 -15.72 -2.94 -2.62
N ARG A 203 -16.81 -2.96 -1.84
CA ARG A 203 -17.87 -1.95 -1.93
C ARG A 203 -17.33 -0.53 -1.72
N THR A 204 -16.50 -0.31 -0.70
CA THR A 204 -16.03 1.04 -0.38
C THR A 204 -15.07 1.59 -1.43
N PRO A 205 -14.01 0.86 -1.85
CA PRO A 205 -13.16 1.28 -2.96
C PRO A 205 -13.92 1.55 -4.26
N LEU A 206 -14.96 0.77 -4.56
CA LEU A 206 -15.78 0.99 -5.76
C LEU A 206 -16.60 2.28 -5.64
N ILE A 207 -17.21 2.55 -4.49
CA ILE A 207 -17.99 3.78 -4.28
C ILE A 207 -17.09 5.01 -4.36
N THR A 208 -15.93 4.99 -3.71
CA THR A 208 -14.98 6.11 -3.71
C THR A 208 -14.39 6.33 -5.09
N ALA A 209 -14.02 5.27 -5.80
CA ALA A 209 -13.56 5.35 -7.19
C ALA A 209 -14.64 5.93 -8.12
N THR A 210 -15.87 5.41 -8.02
CA THR A 210 -16.98 5.85 -8.86
C THR A 210 -17.33 7.31 -8.58
N SER A 211 -17.28 7.75 -7.32
CA SER A 211 -17.54 9.15 -7.00
C SER A 211 -16.49 10.08 -7.60
N GLN A 212 -15.21 9.70 -7.63
CA GLN A 212 -14.17 10.51 -8.27
C GLN A 212 -14.30 10.53 -9.81
N ALA A 213 -14.61 9.40 -10.43
CA ALA A 213 -14.89 9.33 -11.87
C ALA A 213 -16.12 10.17 -12.25
N LEU A 214 -17.19 10.14 -11.44
CA LEU A 214 -18.38 10.96 -11.67
C LEU A 214 -18.13 12.45 -11.39
N SER A 215 -17.34 12.77 -10.36
CA SER A 215 -16.96 14.16 -10.06
C SER A 215 -16.20 14.80 -11.23
N THR A 216 -15.22 14.07 -11.76
CA THR A 216 -14.45 14.49 -12.95
C THR A 216 -15.29 14.50 -14.22
N LEU A 217 -16.24 13.57 -14.37
CA LEU A 217 -17.21 13.59 -15.46
C LEU A 217 -18.09 14.84 -15.41
N CYS A 218 -18.55 15.25 -14.23
CA CYS A 218 -19.24 16.53 -14.07
C CYS A 218 -18.35 17.70 -14.53
N GLY A 219 -17.06 17.69 -14.20
CA GLY A 219 -16.10 18.69 -14.69
C GLY A 219 -15.98 18.72 -16.22
N LEU A 220 -15.93 17.55 -16.87
CA LEU A 220 -15.99 17.42 -18.34
C LEU A 220 -17.29 17.99 -18.93
N LEU A 221 -18.40 17.86 -18.22
CA LEU A 221 -19.73 18.32 -18.67
C LEU A 221 -19.98 19.81 -18.43
N LEU A 222 -19.25 20.47 -17.52
CA LEU A 222 -19.41 21.91 -17.24
C LEU A 222 -19.39 22.79 -18.50
N PRO A 223 -18.36 22.72 -19.37
CA PRO A 223 -18.32 23.56 -20.58
C PRO A 223 -19.41 23.20 -21.61
N LEU A 224 -20.10 22.07 -21.44
CA LEU A 224 -21.19 21.60 -22.30
C LEU A 224 -22.57 21.93 -21.74
N ALA A 225 -22.65 22.57 -20.57
CA ALA A 225 -23.92 22.91 -19.94
C ALA A 225 -24.64 23.99 -20.76
N GLY A 226 -25.87 23.69 -21.20
CA GLY A 226 -26.69 24.60 -22.04
C GLY A 226 -27.21 25.86 -21.36
N GLY A 227 -26.76 26.17 -20.13
CA GLY A 227 -27.17 27.36 -19.39
C GLY A 227 -26.63 27.39 -17.96
N GLY A 228 -26.64 28.58 -17.33
CA GLY A 228 -26.05 28.79 -16.00
C GLY A 228 -26.64 27.93 -14.88
N ALA A 229 -27.93 27.60 -14.94
CA ALA A 229 -28.57 26.72 -13.96
C ALA A 229 -28.05 25.27 -14.06
N ALA A 230 -27.97 24.71 -15.27
CA ALA A 230 -27.43 23.37 -15.51
C ALA A 230 -25.93 23.31 -15.15
N TRP A 231 -25.20 24.39 -15.43
CA TRP A 231 -23.80 24.54 -15.03
C TRP A 231 -23.66 24.52 -13.49
N ALA A 232 -24.46 25.31 -12.77
CA ALA A 232 -24.40 25.37 -11.31
C ALA A 232 -24.76 24.04 -10.65
N VAL A 233 -25.79 23.34 -11.15
CA VAL A 233 -26.15 22.00 -10.66
C VAL A 233 -25.02 21.00 -10.89
N THR A 234 -24.42 21.00 -12.10
CA THR A 234 -23.28 20.13 -12.44
C THR A 234 -22.07 20.44 -11.55
N LEU A 235 -21.79 21.71 -11.28
CA LEU A 235 -20.70 22.13 -10.40
C LEU A 235 -20.92 21.63 -8.97
N VAL A 236 -22.10 21.88 -8.40
CA VAL A 236 -22.45 21.44 -7.04
C VAL A 236 -22.35 19.92 -6.94
N ALA A 237 -22.88 19.19 -7.93
CA ALA A 237 -22.75 17.73 -7.98
C ALA A 237 -21.29 17.28 -8.01
N SER A 238 -20.44 17.94 -8.82
CA SER A 238 -19.01 17.65 -8.90
C SER A 238 -18.33 17.79 -7.53
N PHE A 239 -18.59 18.88 -6.79
CA PHE A 239 -18.02 19.12 -5.46
C PHE A 239 -18.53 18.15 -4.38
N LEU A 240 -19.83 17.80 -4.41
CA LEU A 240 -20.39 16.82 -3.48
C LEU A 240 -19.77 15.44 -3.69
N LEU A 241 -19.61 15.01 -4.94
CA LEU A 241 -18.95 13.76 -5.30
C LEU A 241 -17.45 13.79 -4.96
N PHE A 242 -16.78 14.91 -5.20
CA PHE A 242 -15.39 15.12 -4.82
C PHE A 242 -15.21 14.95 -3.30
N SER A 243 -16.09 15.55 -2.50
CA SER A 243 -16.03 15.51 -1.03
C SER A 243 -16.01 14.09 -0.44
N CYS A 244 -16.51 13.09 -1.17
CA CYS A 244 -16.41 11.68 -0.77
C CYS A 244 -14.96 11.23 -0.50
N ILE A 245 -13.97 11.70 -1.27
CA ILE A 245 -12.57 11.31 -1.08
C ILE A 245 -11.99 11.92 0.21
N VAL A 246 -12.44 13.12 0.58
CA VAL A 246 -12.03 13.81 1.80
C VAL A 246 -12.64 13.12 3.03
N LEU A 247 -13.93 12.79 2.98
CA LEU A 247 -14.57 11.99 4.05
C LEU A 247 -13.88 10.64 4.24
N ARG A 248 -13.51 10.00 3.12
CA ARG A 248 -12.78 8.73 3.15
C ARG A 248 -11.40 8.88 3.79
N LEU A 249 -10.71 9.99 3.59
CA LEU A 249 -9.44 10.28 4.29
C LEU A 249 -9.65 10.39 5.80
N PHE A 250 -10.70 11.07 6.26
CA PHE A 250 -10.99 11.15 7.70
C PHE A 250 -11.27 9.78 8.32
N GLU A 251 -12.02 8.92 7.63
CA GLU A 251 -12.24 7.52 8.07
C GLU A 251 -10.91 6.75 8.18
N ARG A 252 -10.01 6.93 7.21
CA ARG A 252 -8.69 6.28 7.18
C ARG A 252 -7.82 6.74 8.35
N GLU A 253 -7.77 8.03 8.61
CA GLU A 253 -7.01 8.62 9.73
C GLU A 253 -7.59 8.22 11.09
N ALA A 254 -8.93 8.12 11.22
CA ALA A 254 -9.57 7.59 12.42
C ALA A 254 -9.21 6.11 12.66
N ARG A 255 -9.25 5.29 11.61
CA ARG A 255 -8.87 3.87 11.68
C ARG A 255 -7.39 3.70 12.05
N LEU A 256 -6.50 4.51 11.47
CA LEU A 256 -5.08 4.49 11.79
C LEU A 256 -4.83 4.80 13.27
N ARG A 257 -5.49 5.83 13.81
CA ARG A 257 -5.40 6.19 15.24
C ARG A 257 -5.88 5.04 16.13
N ALA A 258 -7.04 4.48 15.85
CA ALA A 258 -7.57 3.34 16.61
C ALA A 258 -6.62 2.11 16.56
N LEU A 259 -6.04 1.79 15.40
CA LEU A 259 -5.07 0.71 15.27
C LEU A 259 -3.76 1.00 15.99
N SER A 260 -3.32 2.26 16.03
CA SER A 260 -2.10 2.66 16.73
C SER A 260 -2.19 2.51 18.25
N GLU A 261 -3.40 2.61 18.81
CA GLU A 261 -3.66 2.39 20.24
C GLU A 261 -3.74 0.89 20.58
N GLN A 262 -4.21 0.06 19.64
CA GLN A 262 -4.45 -1.38 19.88
C GLN A 262 -3.25 -2.27 19.52
N CYS A 263 -2.44 -1.86 18.55
CA CYS A 263 -1.36 -2.68 18.02
C CYS A 263 0.02 -2.27 18.56
N LYS A 264 0.95 -3.24 18.62
CA LYS A 264 2.38 -2.95 18.81
C LYS A 264 2.88 -2.07 17.66
N ALA A 265 3.84 -1.19 17.96
CA ALA A 265 4.38 -0.21 17.00
C ALA A 265 4.92 -0.83 15.68
N ASP A 266 5.42 -2.06 15.77
CA ASP A 266 6.02 -2.83 14.67
C ASP A 266 5.06 -3.86 14.05
N SER A 267 3.77 -3.82 14.37
CA SER A 267 2.82 -4.77 13.79
C SER A 267 2.67 -4.53 12.29
N TYR A 268 2.50 -5.62 11.54
CA TYR A 268 2.24 -5.55 10.11
C TYR A 268 0.94 -4.77 9.82
N GLN A 269 -0.09 -4.97 10.63
CA GLN A 269 -1.38 -4.31 10.48
C GLN A 269 -1.26 -2.79 10.61
N LEU A 270 -0.48 -2.31 11.57
CA LEU A 270 -0.25 -0.88 11.77
C LEU A 270 0.59 -0.29 10.63
N ALA A 271 1.63 -0.99 10.18
CA ALA A 271 2.42 -0.55 9.02
C ALA A 271 1.59 -0.48 7.74
N LYS A 272 0.74 -1.48 7.49
CA LYS A 272 -0.20 -1.49 6.35
C LYS A 272 -1.20 -0.34 6.42
N ALA A 273 -1.75 -0.05 7.59
CA ALA A 273 -2.67 1.07 7.79
C ALA A 273 -1.98 2.44 7.60
N ARG A 274 -0.73 2.61 8.09
CA ARG A 274 0.08 3.82 7.89
C ARG A 274 0.33 4.09 6.42
N LEU A 275 0.70 3.05 5.68
CA LEU A 275 0.88 3.12 4.23
C LEU A 275 -0.41 3.54 3.52
N ALA A 276 -1.53 2.87 3.81
CA ALA A 276 -2.82 3.19 3.19
C ALA A 276 -3.27 4.63 3.48
N ALA A 277 -3.07 5.11 4.71
CA ALA A 277 -3.36 6.51 5.07
C ALA A 277 -2.42 7.49 4.35
N SER A 278 -1.12 7.18 4.23
CA SER A 278 -0.16 7.99 3.48
C SER A 278 -0.54 8.11 2.00
N LEU A 279 -0.86 6.97 1.37
CA LEU A 279 -1.36 6.90 0.00
C LEU A 279 -2.63 7.74 -0.19
N MET A 280 -3.57 7.62 0.74
CA MET A 280 -4.81 8.39 0.71
C MET A 280 -4.55 9.89 0.85
N ARG A 281 -3.66 10.32 1.75
CA ARG A 281 -3.28 11.73 1.92
C ARG A 281 -2.68 12.31 0.64
N GLN A 282 -1.77 11.59 0.00
CA GLN A 282 -1.18 12.02 -1.26
C GLN A 282 -2.22 12.10 -2.38
N CYS A 283 -3.11 11.11 -2.47
CA CYS A 283 -4.22 11.10 -3.42
C CYS A 283 -5.11 12.33 -3.23
N VAL A 284 -5.65 12.55 -2.03
CA VAL A 284 -6.48 13.72 -1.70
C VAL A 284 -5.74 15.03 -1.93
N GLY A 285 -4.47 15.12 -1.55
CA GLY A 285 -3.66 16.32 -1.74
C GLY A 285 -3.51 16.70 -3.21
N CYS A 286 -3.19 15.73 -4.06
CA CYS A 286 -3.02 15.95 -5.50
C CYS A 286 -4.34 16.36 -6.16
N TRP A 287 -5.45 15.67 -5.85
CA TRP A 287 -6.76 16.03 -6.39
C TRP A 287 -7.24 17.40 -5.89
N SER A 288 -7.02 17.73 -4.62
CA SER A 288 -7.37 19.04 -4.08
C SER A 288 -6.57 20.16 -4.76
N LEU A 289 -5.31 19.91 -5.12
CA LEU A 289 -4.50 20.88 -5.84
C LEU A 289 -5.05 21.15 -7.26
N LEU A 290 -5.48 20.11 -7.99
CA LEU A 290 -6.17 20.26 -9.27
C LEU A 290 -7.46 21.08 -9.12
N VAL A 291 -8.30 20.76 -8.13
CA VAL A 291 -9.54 21.50 -7.86
C VAL A 291 -9.23 22.97 -7.51
N ALA A 292 -8.21 23.23 -6.70
CA ALA A 292 -7.81 24.58 -6.32
C ALA A 292 -7.32 25.40 -7.52
N VAL A 293 -6.48 24.82 -8.40
CA VAL A 293 -6.04 25.46 -9.64
C VAL A 293 -7.22 25.71 -10.58
N TRP A 294 -8.14 24.75 -10.68
CA TRP A 294 -9.35 24.92 -11.47
C TRP A 294 -10.20 26.09 -10.97
N CYS A 295 -10.50 26.14 -9.68
CA CYS A 295 -11.26 27.22 -9.07
C CYS A 295 -10.56 28.57 -9.21
N GLY A 296 -9.24 28.60 -9.00
CA GLY A 296 -8.43 29.81 -9.07
C GLY A 296 -8.47 30.43 -10.47
N ASP A 297 -8.24 29.63 -11.52
CA ASP A 297 -8.28 30.13 -12.89
C ASP A 297 -9.72 30.42 -13.38
N ALA A 298 -10.72 29.63 -12.97
CA ALA A 298 -12.12 29.97 -13.23
C ALA A 298 -12.51 31.33 -12.62
N LEU A 299 -12.12 31.60 -11.37
CA LEU A 299 -12.36 32.88 -10.71
C LEU A 299 -11.57 34.02 -11.37
N ALA A 300 -10.30 33.80 -11.71
CA ALA A 300 -9.48 34.82 -12.38
C ALA A 300 -10.12 35.28 -13.69
N ARG A 301 -10.65 34.34 -14.49
CA ARG A 301 -11.33 34.64 -15.76
C ARG A 301 -12.67 35.34 -15.56
N LEU A 302 -13.45 34.96 -14.56
CA LEU A 302 -14.66 35.69 -14.15
C LEU A 302 -14.36 37.15 -13.75
N LEU A 303 -13.18 37.41 -13.18
CA LEU A 303 -12.69 38.75 -12.85
C LEU A 303 -12.08 39.49 -14.05
N GLY A 304 -12.13 38.92 -15.26
CA GLY A 304 -11.59 39.52 -16.47
C GLY A 304 -10.06 39.41 -16.62
N VAL A 305 -9.40 38.58 -15.82
CA VAL A 305 -7.96 38.32 -15.95
C VAL A 305 -7.77 37.29 -17.05
N ALA A 306 -7.53 37.76 -18.28
CA ALA A 306 -7.14 36.93 -19.40
C ALA A 306 -5.62 36.99 -19.62
N SER A 307 -4.99 35.82 -19.77
CA SER A 307 -3.60 35.68 -20.17
C SER A 307 -3.55 35.04 -21.56
N GLU A 308 -2.60 35.44 -22.39
CA GLU A 308 -2.34 34.79 -23.69
C GLU A 308 -1.91 33.32 -23.50
N VAL A 309 -1.16 33.05 -22.43
CA VAL A 309 -0.80 31.70 -22.00
C VAL A 309 -1.90 31.16 -21.10
N ASP A 310 -2.33 29.93 -21.36
CA ASP A 310 -3.26 29.21 -20.49
C ASP A 310 -2.52 28.64 -19.27
N VAL A 311 -2.29 29.51 -18.28
CA VAL A 311 -1.60 29.17 -17.03
C VAL A 311 -2.32 28.04 -16.28
N GLY A 312 -3.66 28.01 -16.35
CA GLY A 312 -4.47 26.92 -15.80
C GLY A 312 -4.09 25.58 -16.42
N PHE A 313 -4.03 25.50 -17.76
CA PHE A 313 -3.63 24.28 -18.46
C PHE A 313 -2.20 23.83 -18.17
N VAL A 314 -1.25 24.78 -18.06
CA VAL A 314 0.15 24.47 -17.72
C VAL A 314 0.27 23.95 -16.29
N ALA A 315 -0.42 24.58 -15.34
CA ALA A 315 -0.48 24.13 -13.94
C ALA A 315 -1.13 22.75 -13.84
N ASP A 316 -2.25 22.53 -14.55
CA ASP A 316 -2.91 21.23 -14.64
C ASP A 316 -1.95 20.15 -15.15
N ALA A 317 -1.15 20.44 -16.19
CA ALA A 317 -0.16 19.49 -16.71
C ALA A 317 0.94 19.15 -15.69
N ALA A 318 1.42 20.14 -14.94
CA ALA A 318 2.43 19.93 -13.91
C ALA A 318 1.90 19.08 -12.75
N ILE A 319 0.69 19.39 -12.28
CA ILE A 319 0.04 18.65 -11.19
C ILE A 319 -0.29 17.23 -11.64
N ASP A 320 -0.72 17.05 -12.90
CA ASP A 320 -0.99 15.73 -13.48
C ASP A 320 0.25 14.82 -13.43
N VAL A 321 1.41 15.35 -13.82
CA VAL A 321 2.69 14.65 -13.70
C VAL A 321 2.99 14.32 -12.25
N LEU A 322 2.92 15.31 -11.35
CA LEU A 322 3.20 15.13 -9.92
C LEU A 322 2.30 14.05 -9.31
N ALA A 323 1.00 14.11 -9.57
CA ALA A 323 0.03 13.15 -9.06
C ALA A 323 0.39 11.73 -9.49
N LYS A 324 0.68 11.51 -10.78
CA LYS A 324 1.00 10.19 -11.31
C LYS A 324 2.37 9.66 -10.86
N GLN A 325 3.34 10.55 -10.57
CA GLN A 325 4.63 10.15 -10.02
C GLN A 325 4.54 9.79 -8.53
N LEU A 326 3.91 10.65 -7.71
CA LEU A 326 3.74 10.42 -6.28
C LEU A 326 2.95 9.13 -6.03
N TYR A 327 1.90 8.94 -6.81
CA TYR A 327 1.08 7.74 -6.77
C TYR A 327 1.87 6.46 -7.05
N ALA A 328 2.77 6.48 -8.05
CA ALA A 328 3.62 5.34 -8.36
C ALA A 328 4.60 5.03 -7.22
N SER A 329 5.31 6.06 -6.72
CA SER A 329 6.30 5.90 -5.65
C SER A 329 5.68 5.34 -4.39
N ALA A 330 4.54 5.87 -3.95
CA ALA A 330 3.94 5.46 -2.70
C ALA A 330 3.37 4.04 -2.74
N ILE A 331 2.86 3.59 -3.90
CA ILE A 331 2.42 2.20 -4.04
C ILE A 331 3.63 1.27 -4.00
N GLU A 332 4.75 1.65 -4.61
CA GLU A 332 5.98 0.83 -4.61
C GLU A 332 6.65 0.72 -3.26
N GLU A 333 6.75 1.83 -2.52
CA GLU A 333 7.26 1.82 -1.14
C GLU A 333 6.40 0.92 -0.26
N GLY A 334 5.08 1.04 -0.40
CA GLY A 334 4.15 0.15 0.26
C GLY A 334 4.29 -1.31 -0.14
N ALA A 335 4.53 -1.53 -1.42
CA ALA A 335 4.60 -2.84 -2.02
C ALA A 335 5.80 -3.67 -1.55
N THR A 336 6.91 -2.99 -1.33
CA THR A 336 8.17 -3.61 -0.91
C THR A 336 8.21 -3.82 0.60
N ALA A 337 7.67 -2.89 1.38
CA ALA A 337 7.70 -2.97 2.85
C ALA A 337 6.74 -4.03 3.42
N ALA A 338 5.53 -4.17 2.86
CA ALA A 338 4.48 -5.00 3.44
C ALA A 338 4.83 -6.51 3.54
N PRO A 339 5.37 -7.17 2.49
CA PRO A 339 5.70 -8.59 2.56
C PRO A 339 6.86 -8.91 3.51
N LEU A 340 7.82 -7.99 3.62
CA LEU A 340 8.95 -8.11 4.55
C LEU A 340 8.47 -8.04 5.99
N LEU A 341 7.63 -7.05 6.32
CA LEU A 341 7.06 -6.89 7.65
C LEU A 341 6.16 -8.08 8.03
N HIS A 342 5.37 -8.58 7.09
CA HIS A 342 4.56 -9.78 7.33
C HIS A 342 5.41 -11.04 7.53
N GLY A 343 6.53 -11.17 6.81
CA GLY A 343 7.49 -12.25 7.01
C GLY A 343 8.15 -12.20 8.39
N LEU A 344 8.56 -11.01 8.83
CA LEU A 344 9.15 -10.78 10.15
C LEU A 344 8.17 -11.05 11.28
N GLU A 345 6.91 -10.60 11.17
CA GLU A 345 5.89 -10.86 12.18
C GLU A 345 5.57 -12.35 12.29
N ARG A 346 5.42 -13.06 11.17
CA ARG A 346 5.25 -14.53 11.20
C ARG A 346 6.46 -15.25 11.78
N GLY A 347 7.67 -14.79 11.50
CA GLY A 347 8.89 -15.31 12.11
C GLY A 347 8.89 -15.12 13.62
N ARG A 348 8.52 -13.93 14.08
CA ARG A 348 8.40 -13.61 15.51
C ARG A 348 7.31 -14.42 16.20
N GLU A 349 6.11 -14.53 15.63
CA GLU A 349 5.04 -15.37 16.18
C GLU A 349 5.44 -16.83 16.24
N ALA A 350 6.12 -17.35 15.20
CA ALA A 350 6.63 -18.70 15.20
C ALA A 350 7.70 -18.90 16.28
N ALA A 351 8.60 -17.94 16.47
CA ALA A 351 9.61 -17.96 17.53
C ALA A 351 8.97 -17.91 18.93
N GLU A 352 7.96 -17.06 19.15
CA GLU A 352 7.22 -16.96 20.43
C GLU A 352 6.46 -18.27 20.73
N ARG A 353 5.79 -18.87 19.73
CA ARG A 353 5.14 -20.18 19.88
C ARG A 353 6.15 -21.30 20.13
N MET A 354 7.29 -21.25 19.46
CA MET A 354 8.35 -22.23 19.64
C MET A 354 8.99 -22.11 21.02
N ASP A 355 9.22 -20.90 21.52
CA ASP A 355 9.72 -20.67 22.88
C ASP A 355 8.73 -21.21 23.92
N PHE A 356 7.42 -21.02 23.70
CA PHE A 356 6.39 -21.60 24.55
C PHE A 356 6.42 -23.15 24.52
N VAL A 357 6.47 -23.76 23.33
CA VAL A 357 6.58 -25.23 23.18
C VAL A 357 7.89 -25.73 23.79
N TRP A 358 8.99 -25.03 23.57
CA TRP A 358 10.31 -25.38 24.07
C TRP A 358 10.34 -25.38 25.59
N ARG A 359 9.79 -24.35 26.24
CA ARG A 359 9.72 -24.25 27.71
C ARG A 359 8.65 -25.13 28.33
N GLY A 360 7.54 -25.35 27.64
CA GLY A 360 6.37 -26.07 28.12
C GLY A 360 6.33 -27.56 27.77
N ALA A 361 7.25 -28.06 26.94
CA ALA A 361 7.28 -29.46 26.56
C ALA A 361 7.51 -30.36 27.79
N ALA A 362 6.67 -31.37 27.96
CA ALA A 362 6.95 -32.47 28.90
C ALA A 362 8.03 -33.41 28.36
N ASP A 363 8.07 -33.56 27.03
CA ASP A 363 9.06 -34.37 26.31
C ASP A 363 10.35 -33.58 26.03
N VAL A 364 11.47 -34.29 25.92
CA VAL A 364 12.75 -33.69 25.54
C VAL A 364 12.82 -33.49 24.04
N ILE A 365 12.97 -32.23 23.61
CA ILE A 365 13.17 -31.87 22.22
C ILE A 365 14.66 -31.61 22.02
N VAL A 366 15.32 -32.34 21.12
CA VAL A 366 16.72 -32.10 20.76
C VAL A 366 16.79 -31.63 19.32
N VAL A 367 17.39 -30.46 19.11
CA VAL A 367 17.65 -29.89 17.79
C VAL A 367 19.14 -29.97 17.52
N SER A 368 19.53 -30.61 16.43
CA SER A 368 20.93 -30.71 16.04
C SER A 368 21.17 -30.16 14.64
N ARG A 369 22.29 -29.47 14.44
CA ARG A 369 22.74 -28.95 13.16
C ARG A 369 24.20 -29.31 12.93
N ARG A 370 24.49 -29.71 11.70
CA ARG A 370 25.87 -29.84 11.24
C ARG A 370 26.42 -28.45 10.87
N VAL A 371 27.44 -28.01 11.59
CA VAL A 371 28.19 -26.76 11.34
C VAL A 371 29.05 -26.96 10.09
N ARG A 372 29.46 -25.85 9.43
CA ARG A 372 30.27 -25.89 8.19
C ARG A 372 31.54 -26.72 8.30
N ASP A 373 32.06 -26.87 9.51
CA ASP A 373 33.31 -27.54 9.83
C ASP A 373 33.12 -29.07 9.99
N GLY A 374 31.90 -29.56 9.77
CA GLY A 374 31.53 -30.97 9.91
C GLY A 374 31.09 -31.37 11.32
N SER A 375 31.35 -30.54 12.33
CA SER A 375 30.89 -30.74 13.71
C SER A 375 29.37 -30.65 13.84
N LEU A 376 28.79 -31.33 14.83
CA LEU A 376 27.35 -31.37 15.08
C LEU A 376 27.06 -30.59 16.36
N SER A 377 26.42 -29.43 16.24
CA SER A 377 25.94 -28.65 17.39
C SER A 377 24.53 -29.09 17.73
N SER A 378 24.28 -29.46 18.99
CA SER A 378 22.97 -29.91 19.46
C SER A 378 22.50 -29.11 20.66
N THR A 379 21.20 -28.84 20.72
CA THR A 379 20.55 -28.10 21.81
C THR A 379 19.31 -28.87 22.25
N ALA A 380 19.06 -28.97 23.56
CA ALA A 380 17.93 -29.71 24.11
C ALA A 380 16.98 -28.81 24.91
N SER A 381 15.68 -29.14 24.93
CA SER A 381 14.67 -28.40 25.70
C SER A 381 14.93 -28.48 27.20
N PRO A 382 14.45 -27.50 28.01
CA PRO A 382 14.64 -27.49 29.46
C PRO A 382 14.12 -28.76 30.16
N SER A 383 13.16 -29.45 29.55
CA SER A 383 12.61 -30.73 29.97
C SER A 383 13.67 -31.82 30.11
N VAL A 384 14.83 -31.69 29.43
CA VAL A 384 15.97 -32.61 29.58
C VAL A 384 16.49 -32.66 31.01
N ALA A 385 16.36 -31.55 31.75
CA ALA A 385 16.73 -31.48 33.16
C ALA A 385 15.94 -32.46 34.05
N ASN A 386 14.72 -32.85 33.63
CA ASN A 386 13.91 -33.83 34.36
C ASN A 386 14.37 -35.28 34.12
N LEU A 387 15.10 -35.54 33.02
CA LEU A 387 15.70 -36.85 32.74
C LEU A 387 17.13 -36.98 33.29
N LEU A 388 17.81 -35.87 33.49
CA LEU A 388 19.17 -35.83 34.03
C LEU A 388 19.17 -35.85 35.56
N GLN A 389 20.07 -36.62 36.18
CA GLN A 389 20.22 -36.61 37.64
C GLN A 389 20.56 -35.18 38.13
N ARG A 390 20.15 -34.82 39.36
CA ARG A 390 20.21 -33.42 39.89
C ARG A 390 21.57 -32.70 39.72
N HIS A 391 22.67 -33.43 39.59
CA HIS A 391 24.02 -32.90 39.38
C HIS A 391 24.37 -32.53 37.91
N GLU A 392 23.58 -32.98 36.95
CA GLU A 392 23.77 -32.77 35.50
C GLU A 392 22.76 -31.78 34.93
N ALA A 393 21.55 -31.73 35.51
CA ALA A 393 20.51 -30.75 35.20
C ALA A 393 21.00 -29.28 35.31
N GLY A 394 21.76 -28.95 36.36
CA GLY A 394 22.31 -27.60 36.55
C GLY A 394 23.38 -27.20 35.51
N ARG A 395 23.99 -28.16 34.81
CA ARG A 395 24.98 -27.90 33.75
C ARG A 395 24.34 -27.65 32.38
N TRP A 396 23.17 -28.24 32.12
CA TRP A 396 22.41 -28.07 30.88
C TRP A 396 21.56 -26.79 30.85
N VAL A 397 20.96 -26.42 31.99
CA VAL A 397 20.18 -25.17 32.13
C VAL A 397 21.05 -23.91 31.93
N ALA A 398 22.37 -24.03 32.05
CA ALA A 398 23.32 -22.93 31.92
C ALA A 398 23.86 -22.69 30.47
N GLY A 399 23.32 -23.37 29.45
CA GLY A 399 23.55 -23.00 28.04
C GLY A 399 24.95 -23.24 27.47
N ARG A 400 25.74 -24.20 27.98
CA ARG A 400 27.06 -24.53 27.39
C ARG A 400 26.94 -25.53 26.23
N GLN A 401 27.63 -25.26 25.11
CA GLN A 401 27.71 -26.16 23.95
C GLN A 401 28.52 -27.43 24.24
N HIS A 402 28.06 -28.55 23.68
CA HIS A 402 28.76 -29.83 23.61
C HIS A 402 29.39 -29.97 22.22
N GLY A 403 30.69 -30.28 22.17
CA GLY A 403 31.51 -30.33 20.97
C GLY A 403 31.95 -31.75 20.65
N GLU A 404 31.14 -32.46 19.85
CA GLU A 404 31.48 -33.50 18.86
C GLU A 404 30.25 -34.40 18.59
N PRO A 405 30.06 -34.93 17.37
CA PRO A 405 28.85 -35.66 16.96
C PRO A 405 28.55 -36.99 17.70
N GLY A 406 29.34 -37.32 18.73
CA GLY A 406 29.19 -38.52 19.56
C GLY A 406 29.04 -38.24 21.07
N GLU A 407 28.89 -36.99 21.51
CA GLU A 407 28.81 -36.64 22.93
C GLU A 407 27.43 -36.86 23.59
N LEU A 408 26.33 -36.88 22.83
CA LEU A 408 25.00 -37.19 23.39
C LEU A 408 24.89 -38.65 23.84
N GLU A 409 25.60 -39.57 23.19
CA GLU A 409 25.72 -40.97 23.63
C GLU A 409 26.67 -41.14 24.82
N ARG A 410 27.64 -40.22 24.99
CA ARG A 410 28.69 -40.33 26.01
C ARG A 410 28.41 -39.58 27.30
N HIS A 411 27.46 -38.66 27.37
CA HIS A 411 27.02 -38.08 28.65
C HIS A 411 26.19 -39.02 29.55
N LEU A 412 26.04 -40.29 29.16
CA LEU A 412 25.75 -41.38 30.08
C LEU A 412 26.99 -41.85 30.88
N TRP A 413 28.23 -41.53 30.46
CA TRP A 413 29.48 -42.05 31.05
C TRP A 413 30.64 -41.01 31.03
N SER A 414 30.88 -40.38 32.20
CA SER A 414 32.14 -39.84 32.75
C SER A 414 33.08 -38.88 31.96
N GLY A 415 33.21 -37.64 32.46
CA GLY A 415 34.52 -37.00 32.79
C GLY A 415 35.20 -36.01 31.81
N GLY A 416 35.34 -34.73 32.23
CA GLY A 416 36.45 -33.81 31.88
C GLY A 416 36.20 -32.70 30.83
N ALA A 417 36.63 -31.45 31.09
CA ALA A 417 36.46 -30.21 30.29
C ALA A 417 37.79 -29.38 30.26
N PRO A 418 37.96 -28.14 29.70
CA PRO A 418 37.26 -27.31 28.67
C PRO A 418 38.26 -26.59 27.65
N PRO A 419 37.96 -25.56 26.78
CA PRO A 419 37.28 -24.23 26.99
C PRO A 419 36.21 -23.76 25.93
N LEU A 420 35.59 -22.57 26.19
CA LEU A 420 34.28 -21.94 25.77
C LEU A 420 34.18 -21.19 24.39
N PRO A 421 32.95 -20.82 23.94
CA PRO A 421 32.58 -19.41 23.61
C PRO A 421 31.12 -19.00 23.99
N THR A 422 30.52 -17.93 23.39
CA THR A 422 30.06 -16.65 24.03
C THR A 422 28.68 -16.17 23.50
N HIS A 423 28.13 -15.07 24.04
CA HIS A 423 26.82 -14.40 23.75
C HIS A 423 26.37 -14.27 22.26
N ALA A 424 27.25 -14.53 21.29
CA ALA A 424 26.92 -14.66 19.87
C ALA A 424 26.12 -15.94 19.55
N ASP A 425 26.27 -17.00 20.36
CA ASP A 425 25.67 -18.32 20.15
C ASP A 425 24.14 -18.32 20.33
N GLU A 426 23.60 -17.42 21.16
CA GLU A 426 22.15 -17.28 21.41
C GLU A 426 21.41 -16.64 20.21
N LEU A 427 22.06 -15.68 19.55
CA LEU A 427 21.57 -15.04 18.31
C LEU A 427 21.71 -15.97 17.11
N GLU A 428 22.69 -16.87 17.14
CA GLU A 428 22.87 -17.89 16.12
C GLU A 428 21.86 -19.03 16.26
N PHE A 429 21.41 -19.36 17.49
CA PHE A 429 20.35 -20.31 17.80
C PHE A 429 18.99 -19.90 17.19
N THR A 430 18.57 -18.64 17.37
CA THR A 430 17.34 -18.14 16.75
C THR A 430 17.40 -18.23 15.22
N ARG A 431 18.55 -17.85 14.63
CA ARG A 431 18.80 -17.97 13.18
C ARG A 431 18.87 -19.43 12.71
N LEU A 432 19.30 -20.35 13.56
CA LEU A 432 19.39 -21.78 13.29
C LEU A 432 18.02 -22.43 13.18
N VAL A 433 17.16 -22.14 14.17
CA VAL A 433 15.77 -22.62 14.23
C VAL A 433 14.97 -22.01 13.09
N GLU A 434 15.16 -20.72 12.79
CA GLU A 434 14.57 -20.06 11.61
C GLU A 434 15.05 -20.69 10.29
N ALA A 435 16.37 -20.88 10.10
CA ALA A 435 16.93 -21.42 8.85
C ALA A 435 16.58 -22.90 8.62
N ALA A 436 16.54 -23.71 9.67
CA ALA A 436 16.14 -25.11 9.59
C ALA A 436 14.66 -25.25 9.17
N TRP A 437 13.81 -24.34 9.66
CA TRP A 437 12.38 -24.32 9.34
C TRP A 437 12.11 -23.82 7.92
N TRP A 438 12.83 -22.78 7.48
CA TRP A 438 12.76 -22.24 6.12
C TRP A 438 13.13 -23.23 5.02
N HIS A 439 13.86 -24.32 5.33
CA HIS A 439 14.39 -25.25 4.33
C HIS A 439 13.80 -26.66 4.43
N SER A 440 12.79 -26.89 5.28
CA SER A 440 12.10 -28.18 5.43
C SER A 440 13.05 -29.37 5.63
N ARG A 441 14.19 -29.17 6.28
CA ARG A 441 15.14 -30.25 6.60
C ARG A 441 15.09 -30.53 8.09
N PHE A 442 14.17 -31.41 8.50
CA PHE A 442 14.15 -31.98 9.84
C PHE A 442 14.30 -33.48 9.78
N THR A 443 15.19 -34.01 10.62
CA THR A 443 15.01 -35.33 11.23
C THR A 443 14.50 -35.08 12.65
N CYS A 444 13.19 -35.13 12.83
CA CYS A 444 12.57 -35.09 14.15
C CYS A 444 12.57 -36.50 14.75
N ARG A 445 13.24 -36.69 15.88
CA ARG A 445 13.12 -37.91 16.70
C ARG A 445 12.49 -37.54 18.02
N ILE A 446 11.27 -38.02 18.24
CA ILE A 446 10.60 -37.94 19.54
C ILE A 446 11.08 -39.13 20.36
N VAL A 447 11.82 -38.87 21.43
CA VAL A 447 12.17 -39.91 22.41
C VAL A 447 11.12 -39.87 23.51
N ARG A 448 10.12 -40.76 23.43
CA ARG A 448 9.18 -40.94 24.54
C ARG A 448 9.91 -41.62 25.69
N GLY A 449 9.93 -40.97 26.85
CA GLY A 449 10.37 -41.61 28.09
C GLY A 449 9.46 -42.80 28.38
N GLY A 450 9.96 -44.01 28.18
CA GLY A 450 9.28 -45.22 28.62
C GLY A 450 9.18 -45.20 30.13
N GLY A 451 7.98 -44.92 30.65
CA GLY A 451 7.68 -45.17 32.06
C GLY A 451 7.99 -46.62 32.35
N GLY A 452 8.93 -46.86 33.26
CA GLY A 452 9.28 -48.19 33.74
C GLY A 452 8.07 -48.85 34.39
N GLY A 453 7.25 -49.52 33.58
CA GLY A 453 6.33 -50.53 34.06
C GLY A 453 7.16 -51.69 34.56
N GLY A 454 7.22 -51.86 35.88
CA GLY A 454 7.67 -53.10 36.50
C GLY A 454 6.72 -54.23 36.12
N GLY A 455 6.95 -54.85 34.97
CA GLY A 455 6.38 -56.13 34.59
C GLY A 455 7.34 -57.23 35.04
N GLY A 456 7.00 -57.88 36.15
CA GLY A 456 7.54 -59.19 36.50
C GLY A 456 7.27 -60.20 35.38
N GLY A 457 8.19 -61.15 35.25
CA GLY A 457 8.35 -61.98 34.06
C GLY A 457 7.30 -63.05 33.79
N GLY A 458 7.48 -63.69 32.64
CA GLY A 458 6.85 -64.97 32.31
C GLY A 458 6.56 -65.11 30.82
N GLY A 459 7.39 -65.88 30.11
CA GLY A 459 7.07 -66.54 28.83
C GLY A 459 7.55 -65.83 27.59
#